data_AF-B8LMC4-F1
#
_entry.id   AF-B8LMC4-F1
#
_cell.length_a   1.000
_cell.length_b   1.000
_cell.length_c   1.000
_cell.angle_alpha   90.00
_cell.angle_beta   90.00
_cell.angle_gamma   90.00
#
_symmetry.space_group_name_H-M   'P 1'
#
loop_
_entity.id
_entity.type
_entity.pdbx_description
1 polymer ?
#
loop_
_entity_poly.entity_id
_entity_poly.type
_entity_poly.pdbx_seq_one_letter_code
_entity_poly.pdbx_strand_id
1 'polypeptide(L)' 'MGKEEVQISRPSPLPLLSLNHVSFVCKSVKASTKFYETILGFQVVKRPSSFDFEGVW' A
#
# COMPACT_ATOMS: atom_id res chain seq x y z
N MET A 1 0.87 30.67 41.09
CA MET A 1 0.25 30.24 39.82
C MET A 1 1.01 29.02 39.32
N GLY A 2 0.61 27.82 39.75
CA GLY A 2 1.28 26.58 39.36
C GLY A 2 0.96 26.25 37.91
N LYS A 3 1.97 25.97 37.10
CA LYS A 3 1.76 25.45 35.74
C LYS A 3 1.42 23.97 35.89
N GLU A 4 0.17 23.59 35.63
CA GLU A 4 -0.19 22.19 35.47
C GLU A 4 0.45 21.69 34.18
N GLU A 5 1.38 20.75 34.33
CA GLU A 5 2.05 20.09 33.23
C GLU A 5 1.10 19.03 32.66
N VAL A 6 0.46 19.33 31.53
CA VAL A 6 -0.45 18.40 30.87
C VAL A 6 0.36 17.24 30.31
N GLN A 7 0.28 16.08 30.97
CA GLN A 7 0.86 14.84 30.49
C GLN A 7 0.14 14.41 29.19
N ILE A 8 0.75 14.71 28.04
CA ILE A 8 0.26 14.22 26.74
C ILE A 8 0.57 12.71 26.68
N SER A 9 -0.43 11.88 26.98
CA SER A 9 -0.33 10.44 26.77
C SER A 9 -0.13 10.18 25.27
N ARG A 10 1.04 9.65 24.89
CA ARG A 10 1.25 9.20 23.52
C ARG A 10 0.41 7.95 23.31
N PRO A 11 -0.51 7.93 22.32
CA PRO A 11 -1.30 6.74 22.05
C PRO A 11 -0.36 5.57 21.73
N SER A 12 -0.68 4.40 22.26
CA SER A 12 0.01 3.16 21.89
C SER A 12 -0.12 2.93 20.39
N PRO A 13 0.94 2.47 19.70
CA PRO A 13 0.87 2.19 18.28
C PRO A 13 -0.23 1.16 17.99
N LEU A 14 -0.92 1.33 16.86
CA LEU A 14 -1.93 0.37 16.42
C LEU A 14 -1.27 -0.99 16.15
N PRO A 15 -1.96 -2.10 16.46
CA PRO A 15 -1.43 -3.43 16.20
C PRO A 15 -1.28 -3.66 14.68
N LEU A 16 -0.14 -4.23 14.28
CA LEU A 16 0.07 -4.72 12.92
C LEU A 16 -0.69 -6.04 12.74
N LEU A 17 -1.59 -6.11 11.76
CA LEU A 17 -2.43 -7.29 11.53
C LEU A 17 -1.80 -8.25 10.52
N SER A 18 -1.52 -7.76 9.31
CA SER A 18 -1.01 -8.58 8.21
C SER A 18 -0.24 -7.75 7.19
N LEU A 19 0.52 -8.44 6.34
CA LEU A 19 1.03 -7.85 5.10
C LEU A 19 -0.16 -7.52 4.20
N ASN A 20 -0.27 -6.26 3.77
CA ASN A 20 -1.38 -5.80 2.96
C ASN A 20 -1.10 -5.93 1.46
N HIS A 21 0.08 -5.50 1.01
CA HIS A 21 0.49 -5.57 -0.39
C HIS A 21 2.02 -5.58 -0.51
N VAL A 22 2.52 -5.99 -1.67
CA VAL A 22 3.93 -5.87 -2.06
C VAL A 22 3.98 -5.14 -3.41
N SER A 23 4.80 -4.10 -3.50
CA SER A 23 4.97 -3.29 -4.71
C SER A 23 6.30 -3.61 -5.38
N PHE A 24 6.30 -3.71 -6.70
CA PHE A 24 7.50 -3.99 -7.51
C PHE A 24 7.70 -2.95 -8.59
N VAL A 25 8.92 -2.44 -8.71
CA VAL A 25 9.36 -1.69 -9.90
C VAL A 25 9.80 -2.69 -10.96
N CYS A 26 9.25 -2.56 -12.17
CA CYS A 26 9.51 -3.48 -13.27
C CYS A 26 9.90 -2.73 -14.54
N LYS A 27 10.57 -3.42 -15.45
CA LYS A 27 10.98 -2.86 -16.75
C LYS A 27 9.79 -2.55 -17.66
N SER A 28 8.69 -3.30 -17.54
CA SER A 28 7.48 -3.12 -18.34
C SER A 28 6.26 -3.54 -17.55
N VAL A 29 5.34 -2.60 -17.32
CA VAL A 29 4.06 -2.85 -16.64
C VAL A 29 3.27 -3.88 -17.44
N LYS A 30 3.06 -3.66 -18.73
CA LYS A 30 2.32 -4.57 -19.62
C LYS A 30 2.84 -6.02 -19.57
N ALA A 31 4.15 -6.24 -19.69
CA ALA A 31 4.71 -7.58 -19.68
C ALA A 31 4.54 -8.26 -18.31
N SER A 32 4.74 -7.50 -17.23
CA SER A 32 4.57 -8.00 -15.86
C SER A 32 3.11 -8.34 -15.57
N THR A 33 2.16 -7.46 -15.95
CA THR A 33 0.72 -7.72 -15.83
C THR A 33 0.34 -9.03 -16.51
N LYS A 34 0.79 -9.23 -17.76
CA LYS A 34 0.47 -10.45 -18.50
C LYS A 34 1.00 -11.70 -17.80
N PHE A 35 2.20 -11.64 -17.24
CA PHE A 35 2.78 -12.75 -16.48
C PHE A 35 1.94 -13.08 -15.23
N TYR A 36 1.62 -12.07 -14.41
CA TYR A 36 0.81 -12.27 -13.21
C TYR A 36 -0.59 -12.80 -13.54
N GLU A 37 -1.26 -12.26 -14.56
CA GLU A 37 -2.60 -12.71 -14.94
C GLU A 37 -2.61 -14.11 -15.55
N THR A 38 -1.73 -14.38 -16.53
CA THR A 38 -1.86 -15.59 -17.36
C THR A 38 -1.00 -16.77 -16.94
N ILE A 39 0.11 -16.52 -16.25
CA ILE A 39 0.99 -17.58 -15.78
C ILE A 39 0.68 -17.89 -14.31
N LEU A 40 0.49 -16.85 -13.50
CA LEU A 40 0.21 -17.01 -12.06
C LEU A 40 -1.28 -17.00 -11.73
N GLY A 41 -2.16 -16.63 -12.66
CA GLY A 41 -3.61 -16.65 -12.47
C GLY A 41 -4.14 -15.53 -11.57
N PHE A 42 -3.40 -14.42 -11.41
CA PHE A 42 -3.82 -13.30 -10.58
C PHE A 42 -4.93 -12.50 -11.28
N GLN A 43 -5.75 -11.81 -10.49
CA GLN A 43 -6.78 -10.90 -11.00
C GLN A 43 -6.37 -9.46 -10.74
N VAL A 44 -6.55 -8.60 -11.75
CA VAL A 44 -6.32 -7.16 -11.62
C VAL A 44 -7.40 -6.53 -10.76
N VAL A 45 -6.99 -5.73 -9.79
CA VAL A 45 -7.90 -4.97 -8.94
C VAL A 45 -8.04 -3.52 -9.43
N LYS A 46 -9.14 -2.89 -9.05
CA LYS A 46 -9.47 -1.54 -9.52
C LYS A 46 -8.41 -0.53 -9.08
N ARG A 47 -7.78 0.11 -10.06
CA ARG A 47 -6.83 1.20 -9.81
C ARG A 47 -7.55 2.49 -9.37
N PRO A 48 -7.09 3.17 -8.31
CA PRO A 48 -7.55 4.52 -7.99
C PRO A 48 -7.32 5.49 -9.15
N SER A 49 -8.36 6.24 -9.52
CA SER A 49 -8.30 7.19 -10.65
C SER A 49 -7.42 8.41 -10.39
N SER A 50 -6.99 8.63 -9.15
CA SER A 50 -6.10 9.73 -8.76
C SER A 50 -4.65 9.51 -9.15
N PHE A 51 -4.28 8.33 -9.68
CA PHE A 51 -2.92 8.06 -10.11
C PHE A 51 -2.70 8.40 -11.59
N ASP A 52 -1.70 9.23 -11.85
CA ASP A 52 -1.37 9.81 -13.15
C ASP A 52 -0.13 9.17 -13.83
N PHE A 53 0.41 8.10 -13.25
CA PHE A 53 1.56 7.35 -13.78
C PHE A 53 1.17 5.99 -14.41
N GLU A 54 2.10 5.25 -15.01
CA GLU A 54 1.84 3.89 -15.52
C GLU A 54 1.92 2.84 -14.39
N GLY A 55 0.92 1.97 -14.25
CA GLY A 55 0.92 0.92 -13.23
C GLY A 55 -0.31 0.00 -13.29
N VAL A 56 -0.21 -1.14 -12.61
CA VAL A 56 -1.28 -2.12 -12.41
C VAL A 56 -1.33 -2.53 -10.94
N TRP A 57 -2.49 -3.02 -10.50
CA TRP A 57 -2.71 -3.50 -9.15
C TRP A 57 -3.43 -4.84 -9.16
#